data_AF-A0A9F5MZA1-F1
#
_entry.id   AF-A0A9F5MZA1-F1
#
_cell.length_a   1.000
_cell.length_b   1.000
_cell.length_c   1.000
_cell.angle_alpha   90.00
_cell.angle_beta   90.00
_cell.angle_gamma   90.00
#
_symmetry.space_group_name_H-M   'P 1'
#
loop_
_entity.id
_entity.type
_entity.pdbx_description
1 polymer ?
#
loop_
_entity_poly.entity_id
_entity_poly.type
_entity_poly.pdbx_seq_one_letter_code
_entity_poly.pdbx_strand_id
1 'polypeptide(L)'
;MLGAATGVLLEAARLPRSKETRSPPRLPYRARMLKGCVEPGFASFPSFVPVSCRVDSIDLDTIDVSNLNRQFLFQKKHVGRSKAQVAKESVLQFHPQANIIAYHDSIMNPDYNVEFFRQFTLVMNALDNRAARNHVNRMCLAADVPLIESGTAGYLGQVTVIKKGVTECYECHPKPTQKTFPGCTIRNTPSEPIHCIVWAKYLFNQLFGEEDADQEVSPDRADPEAAWEPAEAEARARASNEDGDIKRVSTKEWAKSTGYDAVKLFTKLFKDDIRYLLTMDKLWRKRKPPIPLDWNEIQSQDNSTFNQQNESPLGLKDQQVLDVKSYAHLFAKSIETLRVQLAEKGDGAELVWDKDDSSAMDFVTSAANLRMHIFSMNMKSRFDIKSMAGNIIPAIATTNAIIAGLIVLEGLKILSGKIEQCRAIFLNKQPNPKKKLLVPCALDPPNPNCYVCASKPEVTVKLNVHKVTVLTLQDKIVKEKFNMVAPDVQIEDGKGTILISSEEGETEANNHKKLSEFGIRNGTRLQADDFLQDYTLLINVLHRPCKRFGV
;
A
#
# COMPACT_ATOMS: atom_id res chain seq x y z
N MET A 1 -13.93 13.58 15.42
CA MET A 1 -13.26 12.52 14.65
C MET A 1 -14.33 11.68 14.02
N LEU A 2 -14.57 12.09 12.78
CA LEU A 2 -15.32 11.45 11.73
C LEU A 2 -15.06 9.94 11.76
N GLY A 3 -16.10 9.12 11.96
CA GLY A 3 -15.92 7.68 12.12
C GLY A 3 -15.19 7.09 10.94
N ALA A 4 -13.98 6.60 11.20
CA ALA A 4 -13.25 5.73 10.31
C ALA A 4 -13.04 6.25 8.86
N ALA A 5 -13.03 7.56 8.63
CA ALA A 5 -12.54 8.10 7.35
C ALA A 5 -11.02 7.88 7.30
N THR A 6 -10.54 7.35 6.18
CA THR A 6 -9.13 7.15 5.85
C THR A 6 -8.49 8.50 5.55
N GLY A 7 -8.11 9.27 6.56
CA GLY A 7 -7.67 10.66 6.33
C GLY A 7 -6.69 11.18 7.35
N VAL A 8 -6.15 12.38 7.08
CA VAL A 8 -5.40 13.15 8.07
C VAL A 8 -6.34 14.21 8.62
N LEU A 9 -6.45 14.26 9.96
CA LEU A 9 -7.18 15.30 10.65
C LEU A 9 -6.16 16.29 11.25
N LEU A 10 -6.28 17.54 10.84
CA LEU A 10 -5.37 18.61 11.21
C LEU A 10 -6.16 19.60 12.07
N GLU A 11 -5.62 19.93 13.25
CA GLU A 11 -6.29 20.82 14.20
C GLU A 11 -5.47 22.09 14.41
N ALA A 12 -6.07 23.23 14.08
CA ALA A 12 -5.50 24.55 14.30
C ALA A 12 -6.22 25.23 15.48
N ALA A 13 -5.56 25.27 16.63
CA ALA A 13 -6.02 26.07 17.76
C ALA A 13 -5.38 27.47 17.67
N ARG A 14 -6.19 28.52 17.41
CA ARG A 14 -5.72 29.90 17.64
C ARG A 14 -5.73 30.16 19.14
N LEU A 15 -4.57 30.08 19.79
CA LEU A 15 -4.38 30.72 21.09
C LEU A 15 -4.58 32.23 20.91
N PRO A 16 -5.46 32.88 21.71
CA PRO A 16 -5.59 34.33 21.63
C PRO A 16 -4.23 34.97 21.98
N ARG A 17 -3.71 35.83 21.09
CA ARG A 17 -2.50 36.62 21.32
C ARG A 17 -2.65 37.38 22.65
N SER A 18 -1.93 36.96 23.69
CA SER A 18 -1.93 37.65 24.97
C SER A 18 -1.22 39.00 24.82
N LYS A 19 -1.95 40.09 25.03
CA LYS A 19 -1.34 41.38 25.39
C LYS A 19 -0.58 41.19 26.70
N GLU A 20 0.66 41.66 26.74
CA GLU A 20 1.53 41.67 27.92
C GLU A 20 0.78 42.17 29.16
N THR A 21 0.48 41.26 30.09
CA THR A 21 0.17 41.60 31.47
C THR A 21 0.87 40.60 32.37
N ARG A 22 1.76 41.12 33.24
CA ARG A 22 2.55 40.36 34.22
C ARG A 22 1.61 39.76 35.29
N SER A 23 1.00 38.62 35.00
CA SER A 23 0.44 37.67 35.96
C SER A 23 0.03 36.40 35.22
N PRO A 24 0.20 35.18 35.79
CA PRO A 24 -0.15 33.95 35.09
C PRO A 24 -1.66 33.94 34.82
N PRO A 25 -2.13 33.85 33.56
CA PRO A 25 -3.55 33.80 33.29
C PRO A 25 -4.09 32.46 33.77
N ARG A 26 -4.84 32.49 34.87
CA ARG A 26 -5.73 31.38 35.25
C ARG A 26 -6.76 31.22 34.14
N LEU A 27 -6.62 30.16 33.34
CA LEU A 27 -7.67 29.69 32.43
C LEU A 27 -9.01 29.59 33.20
N PRO A 28 -10.15 30.04 32.64
CA PRO A 28 -11.44 29.88 33.28
C PRO A 28 -11.91 28.43 33.07
N TYR A 29 -11.25 27.47 33.72
CA TYR A 29 -11.79 26.11 33.86
C TYR A 29 -12.85 26.13 34.97
N ARG A 30 -14.08 26.51 34.62
CA ARG A 30 -15.26 26.05 35.37
C ARG A 30 -15.73 24.75 34.75
N ALA A 31 -15.20 23.63 35.24
CA ALA A 31 -15.76 22.31 34.98
C ALA A 31 -17.15 22.25 35.61
N ARG A 32 -18.20 22.54 34.84
CA ARG A 32 -19.57 22.17 35.21
C ARG A 32 -19.78 20.72 34.78
N MET A 33 -19.68 19.81 35.75
CA MET A 33 -20.13 18.43 35.62
C MET A 33 -21.66 18.45 35.47
N LEU A 34 -22.18 18.13 34.29
CA LEU A 34 -23.60 17.85 34.10
C LEU A 34 -23.82 16.35 34.30
N LYS A 35 -24.46 16.00 35.42
CA LYS A 35 -25.06 14.68 35.68
C LYS A 35 -26.26 14.49 34.76
N GLY A 36 -26.30 13.38 34.01
CA GLY A 36 -27.47 12.95 33.25
C GLY A 36 -27.09 11.83 32.27
N CYS A 37 -27.50 10.61 32.59
CA CYS A 37 -27.25 9.37 31.87
C CYS A 37 -27.95 9.34 30.51
N VAL A 38 -27.23 9.09 29.40
CA VAL A 38 -27.60 8.17 28.29
C VAL A 38 -26.29 7.75 27.57
N GLU A 39 -26.06 6.44 27.52
CA GLU A 39 -25.19 5.59 26.68
C GLU A 39 -23.92 6.16 25.98
N PRO A 40 -22.72 5.56 26.18
CA PRO A 40 -21.46 6.26 25.92
C PRO A 40 -20.74 5.79 24.64
N GLY A 41 -20.27 6.75 23.83
CA GLY A 41 -19.22 6.47 22.85
C GLY A 41 -19.03 7.52 21.76
N PHE A 42 -20.10 8.19 21.31
CA PHE A 42 -20.02 9.09 20.15
C PHE A 42 -20.69 10.47 20.30
N ALA A 43 -21.36 10.73 21.43
CA ALA A 43 -21.94 12.05 21.72
C ALA A 43 -20.93 13.08 22.27
N SER A 44 -19.67 12.70 22.51
CA SER A 44 -18.67 13.55 23.17
C SER A 44 -17.67 14.23 22.23
N PHE A 45 -17.76 14.08 20.91
CA PHE A 45 -17.01 14.96 20.02
C PHE A 45 -17.66 16.35 19.84
N PRO A 46 -18.99 16.47 19.64
CA PRO A 46 -19.62 17.78 19.46
C PRO A 46 -19.71 18.62 20.74
N SER A 47 -19.61 18.02 21.93
CA SER A 47 -19.65 18.75 23.21
C SER A 47 -18.29 19.32 23.65
N PHE A 48 -17.21 18.99 22.94
CA PHE A 48 -15.84 19.30 23.36
C PHE A 48 -15.02 20.07 22.32
N VAL A 49 -15.60 20.43 21.16
CA VAL A 49 -15.02 21.48 20.31
C VAL A 49 -15.34 22.80 21.01
N PRO A 50 -14.39 23.48 21.68
CA PRO A 50 -14.62 24.87 22.05
C PRO A 50 -14.96 25.62 20.76
N VAL A 51 -15.88 26.58 20.83
CA VAL A 51 -16.45 27.40 19.74
C VAL A 51 -15.39 28.13 18.88
N SER A 52 -14.09 27.93 19.15
CA SER A 52 -12.93 28.56 18.52
C SER A 52 -11.96 27.61 17.80
N CYS A 53 -12.22 26.29 17.69
CA CYS A 53 -11.27 25.38 17.03
C CYS A 53 -11.56 25.17 15.53
N ARG A 54 -10.54 25.35 14.68
CA ARG A 54 -10.61 25.05 13.24
C ARG A 54 -10.06 23.65 12.99
N VAL A 55 -10.78 22.87 12.19
CA VAL A 55 -10.43 21.50 11.82
C VAL A 55 -10.31 21.38 10.31
N ASP A 56 -9.19 20.85 9.84
CA ASP A 56 -8.93 20.60 8.43
C ASP A 56 -8.86 19.07 8.25
N SER A 57 -9.60 18.55 7.26
CA SER A 57 -9.73 17.11 6.99
C SER A 57 -9.37 16.84 5.54
N ILE A 58 -8.48 15.88 5.32
CA ILE A 58 -8.03 15.47 3.98
C ILE A 58 -8.18 13.96 3.78
N ASP A 59 -8.77 13.57 2.65
CA ASP A 59 -8.96 12.17 2.23
C ASP A 59 -9.06 12.12 0.70
N LEU A 60 -8.27 11.25 0.07
CA LEU A 60 -8.21 11.11 -1.39
C LEU A 60 -9.34 10.23 -1.95
N ASP A 61 -9.99 9.44 -1.10
CA ASP A 61 -10.95 8.44 -1.54
C ASP A 61 -12.38 8.97 -1.66
N THR A 62 -13.17 8.25 -2.44
CA THR A 62 -14.62 8.33 -2.46
C THR A 62 -15.26 7.24 -1.60
N ILE A 63 -16.53 7.42 -1.24
CA ILE A 63 -17.27 6.51 -0.35
C ILE A 63 -17.66 5.25 -1.11
N ASP A 64 -17.30 4.09 -0.55
CA ASP A 64 -17.73 2.77 -1.03
C ASP A 64 -18.74 2.10 -0.08
N VAL A 65 -19.55 1.16 -0.60
CA VAL A 65 -20.54 0.41 0.19
C VAL A 65 -19.89 -0.37 1.34
N SER A 66 -18.69 -0.92 1.12
CA SER A 66 -17.92 -1.66 2.13
C SER A 66 -17.50 -0.80 3.32
N ASN A 67 -17.58 0.53 3.21
CA ASN A 67 -17.20 1.47 4.25
C ASN A 67 -18.32 1.68 5.29
N LEU A 68 -19.57 1.49 4.90
CA LEU A 68 -20.76 1.87 5.67
C LEU A 68 -20.92 1.12 7.00
N ASN A 69 -20.28 -0.04 7.15
CA ASN A 69 -20.34 -0.84 8.38
C ASN A 69 -19.57 -0.21 9.57
N ARG A 70 -18.70 0.77 9.31
CA ARG A 70 -17.81 1.37 10.32
C ARG A 70 -17.62 2.87 10.17
N GLN A 71 -17.96 3.44 9.02
CA GLN A 71 -17.88 4.87 8.74
C GLN A 71 -19.25 5.54 8.87
N PHE A 72 -19.67 5.80 10.10
CA PHE A 72 -21.07 6.14 10.43
C PHE A 72 -21.57 7.48 9.88
N LEU A 73 -20.68 8.37 9.40
CA LEU A 73 -21.08 9.62 8.74
C LEU A 73 -21.57 9.40 7.31
N PHE A 74 -21.33 8.21 6.76
CA PHE A 74 -21.67 7.89 5.39
C PHE A 74 -22.93 7.04 5.35
N GLN A 75 -23.79 7.33 4.38
CA GLN A 75 -25.03 6.63 4.13
C GLN A 75 -24.98 6.07 2.72
N LYS A 76 -25.85 5.11 2.39
CA LYS A 76 -25.90 4.50 1.06
C LYS A 76 -26.09 5.51 -0.08
N LYS A 77 -26.78 6.62 0.18
CA LYS A 77 -26.97 7.72 -0.78
C LYS A 77 -25.70 8.55 -1.05
N HIS A 78 -24.65 8.37 -0.25
CA HIS A 78 -23.38 9.09 -0.39
C HIS A 78 -22.32 8.32 -1.18
N VAL A 79 -22.59 7.07 -1.59
CA VAL A 79 -21.65 6.24 -2.35
C VAL A 79 -21.21 6.95 -3.64
N GLY A 80 -19.91 6.93 -3.91
CA GLY A 80 -19.27 7.64 -5.03
C GLY A 80 -18.93 9.11 -4.77
N ARG A 81 -19.37 9.70 -3.65
CA ARG A 81 -18.99 11.07 -3.26
C ARG A 81 -17.68 11.08 -2.46
N SER A 82 -17.00 12.23 -2.42
CA SER A 82 -15.80 12.45 -1.60
C SER A 82 -16.05 12.16 -0.11
N LYS A 83 -15.17 11.36 0.52
CA LYS A 83 -15.24 11.09 1.96
C LYS A 83 -15.11 12.37 2.79
N ALA A 84 -14.13 13.21 2.49
CA ALA A 84 -13.86 14.44 3.23
C ALA A 84 -15.04 15.44 3.17
N GLN A 85 -15.64 15.62 1.99
CA GLN A 85 -16.74 16.57 1.81
C GLN A 85 -18.02 16.11 2.54
N VAL A 86 -18.41 14.85 2.36
CA VAL A 86 -19.61 14.29 3.02
C VAL A 86 -19.42 14.23 4.54
N ALA A 87 -18.20 13.98 5.00
CA ALA A 87 -17.83 14.05 6.41
C ALA A 87 -18.14 15.44 6.99
N LYS A 88 -17.68 16.50 6.33
CA LYS A 88 -17.98 17.89 6.70
C LYS A 88 -19.49 18.16 6.70
N GLU A 89 -20.20 17.84 5.61
CA GLU A 89 -21.65 18.04 5.50
C GLU A 89 -22.41 17.36 6.65
N SER A 90 -22.03 16.13 6.98
CA SER A 90 -22.69 15.35 8.02
C SER A 90 -22.44 15.93 9.41
N VAL A 91 -21.23 16.43 9.69
CA VAL A 91 -20.92 17.10 10.97
C VAL A 91 -21.69 18.41 11.11
N LEU A 92 -21.78 19.20 10.04
CA LEU A 92 -22.48 20.50 10.08
C LEU A 92 -23.99 20.35 10.32
N GLN A 93 -24.58 19.18 10.08
CA GLN A 93 -25.99 18.91 10.41
C GLN A 93 -26.25 18.91 11.92
N PHE A 94 -25.33 18.38 12.73
CA PHE A 94 -25.50 18.30 14.18
C PHE A 94 -24.64 19.31 14.96
N HIS A 95 -23.63 19.93 14.33
CA HIS A 95 -22.86 21.03 14.90
C HIS A 95 -22.59 22.13 13.86
N PRO A 96 -23.57 23.00 13.55
CA PRO A 96 -23.45 24.00 12.49
C PRO A 96 -22.37 25.07 12.70
N GLN A 97 -21.92 25.27 13.94
CA GLN A 97 -20.89 26.24 14.30
C GLN A 97 -19.46 25.72 14.08
N ALA A 98 -19.29 24.45 13.70
CA ALA A 98 -17.98 23.88 13.43
C ALA A 98 -17.28 24.60 12.26
N ASN A 99 -16.00 24.94 12.42
CA ASN A 99 -15.19 25.41 11.30
C ASN A 99 -14.40 24.24 10.70
N ILE A 100 -14.90 23.68 9.60
CA ILE A 100 -14.29 22.51 8.93
C ILE A 100 -13.91 22.86 7.50
N ILE A 101 -12.64 22.62 7.15
CA ILE A 101 -12.16 22.63 5.75
C ILE A 101 -11.95 21.18 5.31
N ALA A 102 -12.49 20.83 4.15
CA ALA A 102 -12.44 19.48 3.61
C ALA A 102 -11.69 19.49 2.29
N TYR A 103 -10.62 18.70 2.21
CA TYR A 103 -9.78 18.50 1.04
C TYR A 103 -10.03 17.10 0.50
N HIS A 104 -10.42 17.01 -0.77
CA HIS A 104 -10.51 15.73 -1.48
C HIS A 104 -9.25 15.55 -2.32
N ASP A 105 -8.19 15.11 -1.67
CA ASP A 105 -6.85 15.09 -2.25
C ASP A 105 -5.93 14.17 -1.45
N SER A 106 -4.78 13.81 -2.03
CA SER A 106 -3.72 13.09 -1.35
C SER A 106 -2.88 14.05 -0.51
N ILE A 107 -2.60 13.69 0.74
CA ILE A 107 -1.67 14.46 1.59
C ILE A 107 -0.24 14.50 1.04
N MET A 108 0.09 13.62 0.09
CA MET A 108 1.39 13.59 -0.57
C MET A 108 1.49 14.59 -1.74
N ASN A 109 0.42 15.32 -2.07
CA ASN A 109 0.46 16.40 -3.05
C ASN A 109 1.42 17.51 -2.55
N PRO A 110 2.37 18.00 -3.39
CA PRO A 110 3.29 19.08 -3.05
C PRO A 110 2.67 20.35 -2.46
N ASP A 111 1.39 20.63 -2.72
CA ASP A 111 0.65 21.75 -2.14
C ASP A 111 0.64 21.71 -0.59
N TYR A 112 0.71 20.52 0.02
CA TYR A 112 0.70 20.32 1.47
C TYR A 112 2.12 20.29 2.05
N ASN A 113 2.91 21.31 1.74
CA ASN A 113 4.29 21.44 2.18
C ASN A 113 4.44 21.76 3.69
N VAL A 114 5.69 21.95 4.14
CA VAL A 114 6.01 22.24 5.56
C VAL A 114 5.27 23.47 6.08
N GLU A 115 5.06 24.50 5.25
CA GLU A 115 4.36 25.72 5.65
C GLU A 115 2.87 25.48 5.89
N PHE A 116 2.25 24.59 5.11
CA PHE A 116 0.89 24.12 5.40
C PHE A 116 0.82 23.43 6.76
N PHE A 117 1.74 22.51 7.05
CA PHE A 117 1.77 21.79 8.33
C PHE A 117 2.00 22.71 9.54
N ARG A 118 2.80 23.76 9.41
CA ARG A 118 3.06 24.75 10.49
C ARG A 118 1.82 25.51 10.97
N GLN A 119 0.75 25.52 10.20
CA GLN A 119 -0.50 26.19 10.58
C GLN A 119 -1.23 25.47 11.72
N PHE A 120 -0.88 24.21 11.99
CA PHE A 120 -1.58 23.34 12.93
C PHE A 120 -0.84 23.23 14.26
N THR A 121 -1.63 23.08 15.34
CA THR A 121 -1.11 22.83 16.68
C THR A 121 -0.95 21.33 16.93
N LEU A 122 -1.74 20.52 16.23
CA LEU A 122 -1.79 19.07 16.38
C LEU A 122 -2.15 18.43 15.03
N VAL A 123 -1.46 17.36 14.68
CA VAL A 123 -1.79 16.49 13.55
C VAL A 123 -2.23 15.13 14.07
N MET A 124 -3.25 14.53 13.46
CA MET A 124 -3.80 13.24 13.87
C MET A 124 -3.96 12.34 12.64
N ASN A 125 -3.23 11.23 12.63
CA ASN A 125 -3.31 10.24 11.56
C ASN A 125 -4.49 9.29 11.77
N ALA A 126 -5.30 9.15 10.71
CA ALA A 126 -6.30 8.09 10.54
C ALA A 126 -6.10 7.38 9.18
N LEU A 127 -4.85 7.26 8.75
CA LEU A 127 -4.42 6.65 7.49
C LEU A 127 -4.35 5.13 7.61
N ASP A 128 -4.44 4.42 6.49
CA ASP A 128 -4.31 2.97 6.39
C ASP A 128 -3.08 2.51 5.58
N ASN A 129 -2.42 3.44 4.88
CA ASN A 129 -1.27 3.16 4.04
C ASN A 129 0.05 3.64 4.69
N ARG A 130 1.10 2.83 4.51
CA ARG A 130 2.42 3.10 5.13
C ARG A 130 3.11 4.31 4.52
N ALA A 131 2.96 4.53 3.21
CA ALA A 131 3.68 5.57 2.49
C ALA A 131 3.24 6.98 2.92
N ALA A 132 1.93 7.22 3.04
CA ALA A 132 1.39 8.46 3.54
C ALA A 132 1.71 8.65 5.04
N ARG A 133 1.70 7.59 5.86
CA ARG A 133 2.13 7.70 7.27
C ARG A 133 3.60 8.12 7.40
N ASN A 134 4.49 7.53 6.59
CA ASN A 134 5.89 7.94 6.52
C ASN A 134 6.03 9.40 6.08
N HIS A 135 5.29 9.82 5.04
CA HIS A 135 5.27 11.21 4.57
C HIS A 135 4.81 12.17 5.68
N VAL A 136 3.62 11.96 6.28
CA VAL A 136 3.09 12.81 7.35
C VAL A 136 4.01 12.84 8.57
N ASN A 137 4.63 11.71 8.92
CA ASN A 137 5.66 11.66 9.97
C ASN A 137 6.80 12.64 9.69
N ARG A 138 7.34 12.64 8.47
CA ARG A 138 8.41 13.57 8.06
C ARG A 138 7.95 15.01 8.04
N MET A 139 6.77 15.29 7.47
CA MET A 139 6.20 16.63 7.47
C MET A 139 6.01 17.20 8.88
N CYS A 140 5.55 16.38 9.83
CA CYS A 140 5.39 16.80 11.23
C CYS A 140 6.74 17.02 11.94
N LEU A 141 7.77 16.21 11.63
CA LEU A 141 9.14 16.43 12.12
C LEU A 141 9.75 17.71 11.53
N ALA A 142 9.51 18.00 10.25
CA ALA A 142 9.97 19.21 9.58
C ALA A 142 9.28 20.47 10.14
N ALA A 143 7.96 20.43 10.30
CA ALA A 143 7.16 21.52 10.83
C ALA A 143 7.24 21.68 12.37
N ASP A 144 7.87 20.73 13.06
CA ASP A 144 7.90 20.61 14.53
C ASP A 144 6.51 20.59 15.20
N VAL A 145 5.54 19.95 14.54
CA VAL A 145 4.17 19.81 15.05
C VAL A 145 3.99 18.43 15.68
N PRO A 146 3.42 18.32 16.90
CA PRO A 146 3.08 17.02 17.48
C PRO A 146 2.12 16.23 16.59
N LEU A 147 2.43 14.95 16.39
CA LEU A 147 1.63 14.01 15.62
C LEU A 147 1.09 12.92 16.54
N ILE A 148 -0.22 12.65 16.48
CA ILE A 148 -0.80 11.44 17.08
C ILE A 148 -0.98 10.41 15.99
N GLU A 149 -0.27 9.29 16.13
CA GLU A 149 -0.37 8.15 15.24
C GLU A 149 -1.30 7.09 15.81
N SER A 150 -2.05 6.42 14.93
CA SER A 150 -3.02 5.41 15.36
C SER A 150 -3.18 4.29 14.34
N GLY A 151 -3.70 3.15 14.78
CA GLY A 151 -4.05 2.06 13.88
C GLY A 151 -5.00 1.07 14.52
N THR A 152 -5.77 0.40 13.67
CA THR A 152 -6.73 -0.63 14.07
C THR A 152 -6.62 -1.87 13.18
N ALA A 153 -6.82 -3.04 13.78
CA ALA A 153 -6.89 -4.32 13.08
C ALA A 153 -7.80 -5.28 13.87
N GLY A 154 -9.02 -5.49 13.37
CA GLY A 154 -10.05 -6.29 14.04
C GLY A 154 -10.40 -5.75 15.43
N TYR A 155 -10.06 -6.51 16.46
CA TYR A 155 -10.22 -6.15 17.89
C TYR A 155 -9.00 -5.46 18.50
N LEU A 156 -7.91 -5.31 17.74
CA LEU A 156 -6.67 -4.71 18.20
C LEU A 156 -6.57 -3.27 17.70
N GLY A 157 -5.84 -2.45 18.44
CA GLY A 157 -5.47 -1.12 17.98
C GLY A 157 -4.45 -0.45 18.88
N GLN A 158 -3.93 0.68 18.43
CA GLN A 158 -2.97 1.46 19.20
C GLN A 158 -3.09 2.96 18.92
N VAL A 159 -2.65 3.76 19.90
CA VAL A 159 -2.44 5.20 19.79
C VAL A 159 -1.07 5.52 20.35
N THR A 160 -0.31 6.40 19.69
CA THR A 160 0.97 6.90 20.22
C THR A 160 1.19 8.35 19.81
N VAL A 161 2.09 9.04 20.50
CA VAL A 161 2.42 10.46 20.28
C VAL A 161 3.85 10.57 19.78
N ILE A 162 4.02 11.30 18.67
CA ILE A 162 5.29 11.60 18.03
C ILE A 162 5.57 13.10 18.21
N LYS A 163 6.70 13.43 18.83
CA LYS A 163 7.19 14.80 18.97
C LYS A 163 8.70 14.83 18.75
N LYS A 164 9.14 15.66 17.79
CA LYS A 164 10.54 15.84 17.42
C LYS A 164 11.42 16.07 18.65
N GLY A 165 12.51 15.31 18.73
CA GLY A 165 13.50 15.42 19.82
C GLY A 165 13.04 14.90 21.18
N VAL A 166 11.77 14.50 21.35
CA VAL A 166 11.22 14.03 22.63
C VAL A 166 10.89 12.54 22.57
N THR A 167 10.26 12.07 21.49
CA THR A 167 9.83 10.68 21.34
C THR A 167 10.32 10.07 20.04
N GLU A 168 10.27 8.74 19.94
CA GLU A 168 10.51 8.04 18.69
C GLU A 168 9.57 8.52 17.58
N CYS A 169 10.10 8.65 16.36
CA CYS A 169 9.28 8.89 15.17
C CYS A 169 8.67 7.58 14.66
N TYR A 170 7.70 7.67 13.74
CA TYR A 170 7.03 6.49 13.18
C TYR A 170 7.99 5.46 12.57
N GLU A 171 9.09 5.93 11.98
CA GLU A 171 10.11 5.14 11.28
C GLU A 171 11.31 4.72 12.16
N CYS A 172 11.31 4.99 13.47
CA CYS A 172 12.40 4.57 14.38
C CYS A 172 12.56 3.05 14.48
N HIS A 173 11.44 2.32 14.35
CA HIS A 173 11.40 0.88 14.40
C HIS A 173 10.85 0.31 13.09
N PRO A 174 11.56 -0.65 12.45
CA PRO A 174 11.13 -1.21 11.18
C PRO A 174 9.79 -1.93 11.37
N LYS A 175 8.77 -1.46 10.66
CA LYS A 175 7.49 -2.16 10.59
C LYS A 175 7.58 -3.32 9.59
N PRO A 176 6.89 -4.44 9.81
CA PRO A 176 6.86 -5.56 8.87
C PRO A 176 6.56 -5.07 7.45
N THR A 177 7.39 -5.44 6.48
CA THR A 177 7.11 -5.16 5.07
C THR A 177 6.08 -6.16 4.55
N GLN A 178 5.38 -5.78 3.47
CA GLN A 178 4.54 -6.73 2.76
C GLN A 178 5.39 -7.92 2.28
N LYS A 179 4.84 -9.12 2.33
CA LYS A 179 5.53 -10.32 1.84
C LYS A 179 5.73 -10.19 0.33
N THR A 180 6.98 -10.22 -0.10
CA THR A 180 7.37 -10.31 -1.51
C THR A 180 7.74 -11.75 -1.83
N PHE A 181 7.42 -12.18 -3.06
CA PHE A 181 7.67 -13.53 -3.53
C PHE A 181 8.66 -13.49 -4.70
N PRO A 182 9.61 -14.43 -4.80
CA PRO A 182 10.54 -14.47 -5.92
C PRO A 182 9.80 -14.64 -7.26
N GLY A 183 10.22 -13.89 -8.29
CA GLY A 183 9.61 -13.95 -9.63
C GLY A 183 9.57 -15.35 -10.22
N CYS A 184 10.63 -16.15 -10.06
CA CYS A 184 10.67 -17.55 -10.53
C CYS A 184 9.60 -18.43 -9.82
N THR A 185 9.31 -18.18 -8.54
CA THR A 185 8.24 -18.88 -7.81
C THR A 185 6.86 -18.51 -8.36
N ILE A 186 6.64 -17.24 -8.71
CA ILE A 186 5.36 -16.78 -9.26
C ILE A 186 5.17 -17.28 -10.71
N ARG A 187 6.22 -17.23 -11.53
CA ARG A 187 6.18 -17.53 -12.97
C ARG A 187 6.23 -19.02 -13.27
N ASN A 188 7.09 -19.77 -12.59
CA ASN A 188 7.37 -21.17 -12.92
C ASN A 188 6.79 -22.14 -11.90
N THR A 189 7.04 -21.95 -10.60
CA THR A 189 6.78 -23.00 -9.61
C THR A 189 5.94 -22.57 -8.40
N PRO A 190 4.69 -22.10 -8.61
CA PRO A 190 3.80 -21.71 -7.52
C PRO A 190 3.43 -22.92 -6.66
N SER A 191 3.75 -22.85 -5.36
CA SER A 191 3.42 -23.88 -4.35
C SER A 191 2.27 -23.53 -3.40
N GLU A 192 1.88 -22.26 -3.32
CA GLU A 192 0.83 -21.78 -2.41
C GLU A 192 -0.23 -20.99 -3.18
N PRO A 193 -1.51 -21.00 -2.73
CA PRO A 193 -2.58 -20.23 -3.35
C PRO A 193 -2.26 -18.73 -3.51
N ILE A 194 -1.51 -18.14 -2.58
CA ILE A 194 -1.12 -16.73 -2.67
C ILE A 194 -0.23 -16.44 -3.88
N HIS A 195 0.59 -17.39 -4.33
CA HIS A 195 1.43 -17.23 -5.52
C HIS A 195 0.58 -17.11 -6.80
N CYS A 196 -0.51 -17.88 -6.88
CA CYS A 196 -1.45 -17.79 -8.00
C CYS A 196 -2.23 -16.47 -8.00
N ILE A 197 -2.54 -15.94 -6.82
CA ILE A 197 -3.22 -14.65 -6.66
C ILE A 197 -2.29 -13.50 -7.07
N VAL A 198 -1.02 -13.54 -6.63
CA VAL A 198 0.00 -12.57 -7.04
C VAL A 198 0.21 -12.63 -8.55
N TRP A 199 0.31 -13.83 -9.14
CA TRP A 199 0.40 -13.99 -10.59
C TRP A 199 -0.82 -13.40 -11.32
N ALA A 200 -2.03 -13.59 -10.81
CA ALA A 200 -3.24 -13.04 -11.42
C ALA A 200 -3.29 -11.50 -11.34
N LYS A 201 -2.76 -10.90 -10.27
CA LYS A 201 -2.60 -9.43 -10.18
C LYS A 201 -1.55 -8.91 -11.16
N TYR A 202 -0.42 -9.60 -11.30
CA TYR A 202 0.59 -9.29 -12.30
C TYR A 202 0.03 -9.38 -13.71
N LEU A 203 -0.78 -10.40 -13.98
CA LEU A 203 -1.46 -10.55 -15.26
C LEU A 203 -2.44 -9.40 -15.54
N PHE A 204 -3.17 -8.93 -14.52
CA PHE A 204 -4.05 -7.78 -14.65
C PHE A 204 -3.27 -6.54 -15.07
N ASN A 205 -2.16 -6.23 -14.39
CA ASN A 205 -1.32 -5.07 -14.71
C ASN A 205 -0.70 -5.19 -16.10
N GLN A 206 -0.20 -6.37 -16.47
CA GLN A 206 0.36 -6.64 -17.80
C GLN A 206 -0.66 -6.51 -18.93
N LEU A 207 -1.93 -6.85 -18.70
CA LEU A 207 -2.96 -6.75 -19.75
C LEU A 207 -3.63 -5.38 -19.80
N PHE A 208 -3.97 -4.80 -18.64
CA PHE A 208 -4.84 -3.63 -18.57
C PHE A 208 -4.20 -2.42 -17.87
N GLY A 209 -3.14 -2.62 -17.10
CA GLY A 209 -2.49 -1.58 -16.29
C GLY A 209 -1.11 -1.17 -16.82
N GLU A 210 -0.32 -0.58 -15.92
CA GLU A 210 1.07 -0.20 -16.17
C GLU A 210 1.96 -1.44 -16.32
N GLU A 211 2.78 -1.45 -17.36
CA GLU A 211 3.68 -2.57 -17.65
C GLU A 211 4.91 -2.49 -16.73
N ASP A 212 5.01 -3.44 -15.80
CA ASP A 212 6.16 -3.57 -14.90
C ASP A 212 6.95 -4.84 -15.24
N ALA A 213 8.23 -4.67 -15.58
CA ALA A 213 9.14 -5.77 -15.92
C ALA A 213 9.32 -6.79 -14.79
N ASP A 214 9.13 -6.38 -13.53
CA ASP A 214 9.19 -7.29 -12.37
C ASP A 214 7.91 -8.12 -12.20
N GLN A 215 6.83 -7.72 -12.88
CA GLN A 215 5.51 -8.38 -12.86
C GLN A 215 5.26 -9.21 -14.12
N GLU A 216 6.33 -9.68 -14.76
CA GLU A 216 6.24 -10.58 -15.90
C GLU A 216 5.55 -11.90 -15.54
N VAL A 217 4.58 -12.31 -16.36
CA VAL A 217 3.73 -13.48 -16.10
C VAL A 217 4.12 -14.71 -16.89
N SER A 218 4.84 -14.50 -17.99
CA SER A 218 5.22 -15.57 -18.89
C SER A 218 6.38 -16.39 -18.28
N PRO A 219 6.51 -17.70 -18.57
CA PRO A 219 7.54 -18.55 -17.97
C PRO A 219 8.96 -17.96 -18.03
N ASP A 220 9.69 -18.09 -16.91
CA ASP A 220 11.05 -17.56 -16.73
C ASP A 220 12.11 -18.55 -17.21
N ARG A 221 12.78 -18.21 -18.31
CA ARG A 221 13.87 -19.02 -18.88
C ARG A 221 15.18 -18.89 -18.11
N ALA A 222 15.35 -17.80 -17.34
CA ALA A 222 16.56 -17.50 -16.59
C ALA A 222 16.53 -18.13 -15.18
N ASP A 223 15.52 -18.95 -14.88
CA ASP A 223 15.40 -19.66 -13.61
C ASP A 223 16.60 -20.61 -13.40
N PRO A 224 17.43 -20.38 -12.36
CA PRO A 224 18.58 -21.23 -12.09
C PRO A 224 18.20 -22.69 -11.83
N GLU A 225 17.01 -22.98 -11.30
CA GLU A 225 16.55 -24.35 -11.04
C GLU A 225 16.21 -25.12 -12.32
N ALA A 226 16.06 -24.42 -13.46
CA ALA A 226 15.75 -25.04 -14.76
C ALA A 226 17.01 -25.50 -15.54
N ALA A 227 18.24 -25.10 -15.14
CA ALA A 227 19.51 -25.42 -15.82
C ALA A 227 20.34 -26.51 -15.09
N TRP A 228 21.15 -27.32 -15.81
CA TRP A 228 21.99 -28.38 -15.19
C TRP A 228 23.32 -27.78 -14.71
N GLU A 229 23.84 -26.78 -15.45
CA GLU A 229 25.04 -26.05 -15.09
C GLU A 229 24.82 -24.53 -15.02
N PRO A 230 25.52 -23.81 -14.13
CA PRO A 230 25.48 -22.34 -14.07
C PRO A 230 25.85 -21.67 -15.40
N ALA A 231 26.71 -22.31 -16.20
CA ALA A 231 27.09 -21.84 -17.53
C ALA A 231 25.95 -21.92 -18.55
N GLU A 232 25.05 -22.92 -18.46
CA GLU A 232 23.85 -23.00 -19.28
C GLU A 232 22.78 -21.99 -18.84
N ALA A 233 22.66 -21.73 -17.53
CA ALA A 233 21.79 -20.68 -17.01
C ALA A 233 22.28 -19.29 -17.46
N GLU A 234 23.59 -19.02 -17.38
CA GLU A 234 24.21 -17.80 -17.89
C GLU A 234 24.12 -17.72 -19.43
N ALA A 235 24.29 -18.81 -20.15
CA ALA A 235 24.13 -18.83 -21.61
C ALA A 235 22.67 -18.58 -22.02
N ARG A 236 21.68 -19.13 -21.31
CA ARG A 236 20.25 -18.86 -21.55
C ARG A 236 19.84 -17.43 -21.14
N ALA A 237 20.44 -16.90 -20.07
CA ALA A 237 20.26 -15.51 -19.64
C ALA A 237 21.02 -14.49 -20.52
N ARG A 238 22.07 -14.91 -21.24
CA ARG A 238 22.76 -14.12 -22.27
C ARG A 238 22.10 -14.23 -23.63
N ALA A 239 21.60 -15.42 -24.01
CA ALA A 239 20.82 -15.64 -25.23
C ALA A 239 19.51 -14.85 -25.23
N SER A 240 18.90 -14.60 -24.06
CA SER A 240 17.79 -13.64 -23.95
C SER A 240 18.17 -12.20 -24.32
N ASN A 241 19.46 -11.85 -24.38
CA ASN A 241 19.96 -10.54 -24.81
C ASN A 241 20.55 -10.53 -26.24
N GLU A 242 20.87 -11.70 -26.83
CA GLU A 242 21.62 -11.80 -28.11
C GLU A 242 20.98 -12.69 -29.19
N ASP A 243 19.90 -13.44 -28.93
CA ASP A 243 19.16 -14.13 -30.00
C ASP A 243 18.42 -13.11 -30.88
N GLY A 244 18.99 -12.88 -32.07
CA GLY A 244 18.38 -12.10 -33.14
C GLY A 244 17.01 -12.63 -33.56
N ASP A 245 16.11 -11.68 -33.80
CA ASP A 245 14.96 -11.77 -34.72
C ASP A 245 13.73 -12.63 -34.39
N ILE A 246 13.56 -13.11 -33.16
CA ILE A 246 12.19 -13.35 -32.63
C ILE A 246 12.01 -12.51 -31.38
N LYS A 247 11.70 -11.22 -31.57
CA LYS A 247 11.23 -10.35 -30.49
C LYS A 247 10.05 -11.03 -29.81
N ARG A 248 10.22 -11.44 -28.55
CA ARG A 248 9.11 -11.87 -27.70
C ARG A 248 8.16 -10.68 -27.60
N VAL A 249 7.05 -10.75 -28.33
CA VAL A 249 5.98 -9.76 -28.26
C VAL A 249 5.54 -9.68 -26.80
N SER A 250 5.50 -8.49 -26.21
CA SER A 250 5.05 -8.29 -24.83
C SER A 250 3.66 -8.91 -24.67
N THR A 251 3.34 -9.42 -23.47
CA THR A 251 2.00 -9.98 -23.20
C THR A 251 0.91 -8.95 -23.53
N LYS A 252 1.18 -7.67 -23.28
CA LYS A 252 0.30 -6.53 -23.59
C LYS A 252 0.14 -6.33 -25.10
N GLU A 253 1.25 -6.30 -25.83
CA GLU A 253 1.26 -6.13 -27.29
C GLU A 253 0.53 -7.29 -27.99
N TRP A 254 0.75 -8.52 -27.52
CA TRP A 254 0.08 -9.70 -28.05
C TRP A 254 -1.43 -9.67 -27.77
N ALA A 255 -1.83 -9.27 -26.56
CA ALA A 255 -3.24 -9.08 -26.21
C ALA A 255 -3.90 -7.99 -27.08
N LYS A 256 -3.22 -6.87 -27.33
CA LYS A 256 -3.70 -5.83 -28.24
C LYS A 256 -3.86 -6.35 -29.67
N SER A 257 -2.88 -7.10 -30.19
CA SER A 257 -2.92 -7.67 -31.55
C SER A 257 -4.08 -8.65 -31.77
N THR A 258 -4.54 -9.30 -30.69
CA THR A 258 -5.66 -10.24 -30.72
C THR A 258 -6.99 -9.59 -30.38
N GLY A 259 -7.03 -8.29 -30.10
CA GLY A 259 -8.24 -7.56 -29.70
C GLY A 259 -8.76 -7.95 -28.32
N TYR A 260 -7.86 -8.38 -27.42
CA TYR A 260 -8.21 -8.94 -26.09
C TYR A 260 -9.22 -10.09 -26.18
N ASP A 261 -9.04 -10.97 -27.16
CA ASP A 261 -9.88 -12.17 -27.30
C ASP A 261 -9.66 -13.12 -26.11
N ALA A 262 -10.74 -13.38 -25.36
CA ALA A 262 -10.70 -14.15 -24.14
C ALA A 262 -10.24 -15.60 -24.36
N VAL A 263 -10.64 -16.23 -25.46
CA VAL A 263 -10.33 -17.65 -25.74
C VAL A 263 -8.87 -17.79 -26.16
N LYS A 264 -8.35 -16.86 -26.96
CA LYS A 264 -6.93 -16.80 -27.32
C LYS A 264 -6.07 -16.57 -26.07
N LEU A 265 -6.43 -15.58 -25.24
CA LEU A 265 -5.73 -15.31 -23.97
C LEU A 265 -5.73 -16.54 -23.06
N PHE A 266 -6.87 -17.20 -22.91
CA PHE A 266 -6.98 -18.43 -22.14
C PHE A 266 -6.03 -19.51 -22.67
N THR A 267 -6.04 -19.74 -23.98
CA THR A 267 -5.22 -20.77 -24.64
C THR A 267 -3.73 -20.47 -24.45
N LYS A 268 -3.30 -19.23 -24.69
CA LYS A 268 -1.89 -18.84 -24.51
C LYS A 268 -1.43 -19.06 -23.07
N LEU A 269 -2.19 -18.57 -22.09
CA LEU A 269 -1.75 -18.51 -20.68
C LEU A 269 -1.91 -19.84 -19.93
N PHE A 270 -2.98 -20.59 -20.20
CA PHE A 270 -3.33 -21.80 -19.45
C PHE A 270 -3.03 -23.10 -20.20
N LYS A 271 -2.68 -23.03 -21.49
CA LYS A 271 -2.29 -24.18 -22.31
C LYS A 271 -0.86 -24.06 -22.82
N ASP A 272 -0.57 -23.06 -23.64
CA ASP A 272 0.69 -22.98 -24.37
C ASP A 272 1.87 -22.63 -23.45
N ASP A 273 1.70 -21.66 -22.56
CA ASP A 273 2.69 -21.32 -21.54
C ASP A 273 2.95 -22.49 -20.58
N ILE A 274 1.92 -23.28 -20.24
CA ILE A 274 2.06 -24.46 -19.37
C ILE A 274 2.78 -25.59 -20.10
N ARG A 275 2.47 -25.84 -21.37
CA ARG A 275 3.20 -26.79 -22.22
C ARG A 275 4.66 -26.38 -22.37
N TYR A 276 4.91 -25.10 -22.56
CA TYR A 276 6.26 -24.56 -22.61
C TYR A 276 6.98 -24.80 -21.27
N LEU A 277 6.32 -24.56 -20.15
CA LEU A 277 6.88 -24.78 -18.83
C LEU A 277 7.17 -26.28 -18.56
N LEU A 278 6.39 -27.20 -19.13
CA LEU A 278 6.68 -28.65 -19.07
C LEU A 278 7.96 -29.05 -19.82
N THR A 279 8.47 -28.23 -20.75
CA THR A 279 9.78 -28.46 -21.39
C THR A 279 10.94 -28.31 -20.39
N MET A 280 10.72 -27.63 -19.25
CA MET A 280 11.68 -27.49 -18.16
C MET A 280 11.58 -28.68 -17.19
N ASP A 281 11.91 -29.88 -17.68
CA ASP A 281 11.78 -31.18 -16.99
C ASP A 281 12.36 -31.22 -15.56
N LYS A 282 13.45 -30.48 -15.32
CA LYS A 282 14.14 -30.41 -14.02
C LYS A 282 13.28 -29.88 -12.88
N LEU A 283 12.39 -28.91 -13.15
CA LEU A 283 11.51 -28.33 -12.13
C LEU A 283 10.52 -29.38 -11.57
N TRP A 284 10.22 -30.42 -12.35
CA TRP A 284 9.18 -31.42 -12.08
C TRP A 284 9.70 -32.74 -11.52
N ARG A 285 11.01 -32.86 -11.24
CA ARG A 285 11.57 -34.11 -10.67
C ARG A 285 11.05 -34.42 -9.27
N LYS A 286 10.84 -33.38 -8.45
CA LYS A 286 10.38 -33.49 -7.06
C LYS A 286 8.96 -32.97 -6.86
N ARG A 287 8.41 -32.28 -7.86
CA ARG A 287 7.13 -31.56 -7.79
C ARG A 287 6.16 -32.19 -8.78
N LYS A 288 4.87 -32.20 -8.47
CA LYS A 288 3.86 -32.66 -9.43
C LYS A 288 3.85 -31.70 -10.64
N PRO A 289 3.97 -32.20 -11.89
CA PRO A 289 3.95 -31.36 -13.07
C PRO A 289 2.58 -30.69 -13.24
N PRO A 290 2.54 -29.45 -13.78
CA PRO A 290 1.30 -28.76 -14.05
C PRO A 290 0.54 -29.40 -15.22
N ILE A 291 -0.79 -29.34 -15.18
CA ILE A 291 -1.66 -29.94 -16.19
C ILE A 291 -2.23 -28.81 -17.06
N PRO A 292 -1.90 -28.72 -18.37
CA PRO A 292 -2.45 -27.71 -19.27
C PRO A 292 -3.96 -27.82 -19.39
N LEU A 293 -4.64 -26.69 -19.54
CA LEU A 293 -6.10 -26.64 -19.73
C LEU A 293 -6.46 -26.29 -21.17
N ASP A 294 -7.42 -27.00 -21.75
CA ASP A 294 -7.99 -26.70 -23.05
C ASP A 294 -9.40 -26.12 -22.93
N TRP A 295 -9.67 -25.03 -23.66
CA TRP A 295 -10.96 -24.37 -23.63
C TRP A 295 -12.10 -25.27 -24.10
N ASN A 296 -11.92 -26.00 -25.21
CA ASN A 296 -12.98 -26.83 -25.78
C ASN A 296 -13.26 -28.07 -24.92
N GLU A 297 -12.23 -28.66 -24.31
CA GLU A 297 -12.37 -29.77 -23.36
C GLU A 297 -13.17 -29.35 -22.12
N ILE A 298 -12.90 -28.18 -21.56
CA ILE A 298 -13.65 -27.66 -20.39
C ILE A 298 -15.12 -27.38 -20.75
N GLN A 299 -15.38 -26.91 -21.96
CA GLN A 299 -16.75 -26.62 -22.41
C GLN A 299 -17.56 -27.88 -22.70
N SER A 300 -16.91 -28.90 -23.27
CA SER A 300 -17.52 -30.18 -23.65
C SER A 300 -17.71 -31.17 -22.51
N GLN A 301 -17.13 -30.92 -21.33
CA GLN A 301 -17.52 -31.61 -20.11
C GLN A 301 -18.98 -31.23 -19.77
N ASP A 302 -19.90 -32.10 -20.18
CA ASP A 302 -21.32 -32.05 -19.84
C ASP A 302 -21.54 -32.44 -18.37
N ASN A 303 -22.54 -31.80 -17.76
CA ASN A 303 -23.03 -31.93 -16.38
C ASN A 303 -23.51 -33.35 -16.02
N SER A 304 -22.63 -34.35 -16.08
CA SER A 304 -22.94 -35.74 -15.75
C SER A 304 -22.58 -36.11 -14.31
N THR A 305 -22.61 -35.14 -13.39
CA THR A 305 -22.73 -35.36 -11.93
C THR A 305 -23.19 -34.08 -11.24
N PHE A 306 -24.48 -33.74 -11.36
CA PHE A 306 -25.13 -32.86 -10.39
C PHE A 306 -26.52 -33.41 -10.06
N ASN A 307 -26.55 -34.38 -9.13
CA ASN A 307 -27.70 -34.51 -8.25
C ASN A 307 -27.73 -33.22 -7.41
N GLN A 308 -28.48 -32.21 -7.87
CA GLN A 308 -28.94 -31.14 -6.99
C GLN A 308 -29.92 -31.75 -5.98
N GLN A 309 -29.39 -32.36 -4.93
CA GLN A 309 -30.08 -32.28 -3.66
C GLN A 309 -30.10 -30.79 -3.30
N ASN A 310 -31.32 -30.28 -3.11
CA ASN A 310 -31.64 -28.94 -2.63
C ASN A 310 -31.06 -28.73 -1.22
N GLU A 311 -29.74 -28.63 -1.09
CA GLU A 311 -29.13 -27.98 0.05
C GLU A 311 -29.08 -26.49 -0.26
N SER A 312 -29.74 -25.71 0.61
CA SER A 312 -29.63 -24.26 0.58
C SER A 312 -28.15 -23.90 0.58
N PRO A 313 -27.69 -22.95 -0.26
CA PRO A 313 -26.28 -22.59 -0.32
C PRO A 313 -25.78 -22.24 1.08
N LEU A 314 -24.88 -23.06 1.62
CA LEU A 314 -24.22 -22.81 2.91
C LEU A 314 -23.35 -21.56 2.76
N GLY A 315 -23.75 -20.47 3.41
CA GLY A 315 -23.00 -19.22 3.46
C GLY A 315 -23.31 -18.22 2.35
N LEU A 316 -22.43 -17.21 2.20
CA LEU A 316 -22.57 -16.17 1.17
C LEU A 316 -22.23 -16.74 -0.21
N LYS A 317 -22.84 -16.20 -1.29
CA LYS A 317 -22.53 -16.60 -2.67
C LYS A 317 -21.01 -16.55 -2.96
N ASP A 318 -20.34 -15.51 -2.50
CA ASP A 318 -18.90 -15.31 -2.71
C ASP A 318 -18.01 -16.27 -1.90
N GLN A 319 -18.56 -16.98 -0.91
CA GLN A 319 -17.86 -18.01 -0.13
C GLN A 319 -17.90 -19.38 -0.80
N GLN A 320 -18.70 -19.54 -1.86
CA GLN A 320 -18.76 -20.77 -2.61
C GLN A 320 -17.55 -20.88 -3.55
N VAL A 321 -16.92 -22.06 -3.55
CA VAL A 321 -15.89 -22.41 -4.53
C VAL A 321 -16.61 -22.97 -5.74
N LEU A 322 -16.38 -22.35 -6.90
CA LEU A 322 -16.99 -22.76 -8.16
C LEU A 322 -16.13 -23.85 -8.83
N ASP A 323 -16.68 -24.49 -9.85
CA ASP A 323 -15.97 -25.45 -10.67
C ASP A 323 -15.11 -24.75 -11.75
N VAL A 324 -14.23 -25.54 -12.39
CA VAL A 324 -13.28 -25.04 -13.40
C VAL A 324 -14.00 -24.38 -14.57
N LYS A 325 -15.12 -24.96 -15.03
CA LYS A 325 -15.92 -24.41 -16.13
C LYS A 325 -16.48 -23.05 -15.76
N SER A 326 -17.02 -22.88 -14.57
CA SER A 326 -17.52 -21.58 -14.10
C SER A 326 -16.43 -20.52 -14.02
N TYR A 327 -15.23 -20.86 -13.52
CA TYR A 327 -14.12 -19.90 -13.50
C TYR A 327 -13.58 -19.57 -14.90
N ALA A 328 -13.58 -20.52 -15.85
CA ALA A 328 -13.22 -20.24 -17.24
C ALA A 328 -14.19 -19.25 -17.91
N HIS A 329 -15.50 -19.40 -17.67
CA HIS A 329 -16.50 -18.44 -18.15
C HIS A 329 -16.34 -17.08 -17.47
N LEU A 330 -16.10 -17.05 -16.15
CA LEU A 330 -15.89 -15.81 -15.41
C LEU A 330 -14.65 -15.05 -15.92
N PHE A 331 -13.58 -15.77 -16.24
CA PHE A 331 -12.37 -15.21 -16.86
C PHE A 331 -12.70 -14.50 -18.17
N ALA A 332 -13.41 -15.17 -19.09
CA ALA A 332 -13.78 -14.58 -20.36
C ALA A 332 -14.68 -13.34 -20.20
N LYS A 333 -15.72 -13.44 -19.36
CA LYS A 333 -16.63 -12.32 -19.08
C LYS A 333 -15.89 -11.11 -18.49
N SER A 334 -14.94 -11.35 -17.59
CA SER A 334 -14.17 -10.27 -16.95
C SER A 334 -13.29 -9.53 -17.97
N ILE A 335 -12.65 -10.24 -18.91
CA ILE A 335 -11.86 -9.64 -20.00
C ILE A 335 -12.74 -8.79 -20.90
N GLU A 336 -13.93 -9.28 -21.27
CA GLU A 336 -14.87 -8.53 -22.11
C GLU A 336 -15.36 -7.24 -21.47
N THR A 337 -15.48 -7.22 -20.14
CA THR A 337 -15.87 -6.01 -19.39
C THR A 337 -14.68 -5.06 -19.26
N LEU A 338 -13.51 -5.57 -18.89
CA LEU A 338 -12.29 -4.77 -18.70
C LEU A 338 -11.79 -4.13 -20.01
N ARG A 339 -11.93 -4.80 -21.15
CA ARG A 339 -11.57 -4.20 -22.45
C ARG A 339 -12.46 -3.00 -22.80
N VAL A 340 -13.74 -3.03 -22.41
CA VAL A 340 -14.69 -1.94 -22.66
C VAL A 340 -14.32 -0.75 -21.77
N GLN A 341 -14.06 -0.99 -20.48
CA GLN A 341 -13.59 0.04 -19.55
C GLN A 341 -12.26 0.66 -19.99
N LEU A 342 -11.34 -0.16 -20.53
CA LEU A 342 -10.08 0.32 -21.09
C LEU A 342 -10.32 1.23 -22.30
N ALA A 343 -11.22 0.84 -23.21
CA ALA A 343 -11.57 1.64 -24.37
C ALA A 343 -12.28 2.96 -24.01
N GLU A 344 -13.09 2.98 -22.95
CA GLU A 344 -13.76 4.17 -22.44
C GLU A 344 -12.78 5.23 -21.89
N LYS A 345 -11.62 4.81 -21.37
CA LYS A 345 -10.60 5.75 -20.88
C LYS A 345 -9.76 6.42 -21.99
N GLY A 346 -9.82 5.92 -23.22
CA GLY A 346 -9.09 6.48 -24.37
C GLY A 346 -7.80 5.73 -24.73
N ASP A 347 -7.17 6.15 -25.82
CA ASP A 347 -5.98 5.49 -26.36
C ASP A 347 -4.75 5.70 -25.46
N GLY A 348 -3.99 4.64 -25.22
CA GLY A 348 -2.85 4.64 -24.30
C GLY A 348 -3.21 4.69 -22.81
N ALA A 349 -4.50 4.67 -22.44
CA ALA A 349 -4.90 4.68 -21.03
C ALA A 349 -4.64 3.34 -20.33
N GLU A 350 -4.51 3.39 -19.00
CA GLU A 350 -4.24 2.23 -18.16
C GLU A 350 -5.29 2.13 -17.02
N LEU A 351 -5.61 0.89 -16.65
CA LEU A 351 -6.46 0.57 -15.51
C LEU A 351 -5.62 0.32 -14.28
N VAL A 352 -6.05 0.89 -13.16
CA VAL A 352 -5.48 0.60 -11.85
C VAL A 352 -6.32 -0.49 -11.21
N TRP A 353 -5.68 -1.55 -10.72
CA TRP A 353 -6.38 -2.63 -10.05
C TRP A 353 -7.04 -2.14 -8.75
N ASP A 354 -8.35 -2.34 -8.64
CA ASP A 354 -9.11 -2.09 -7.41
C ASP A 354 -9.83 -3.37 -6.96
N LYS A 355 -9.75 -3.65 -5.66
CA LYS A 355 -10.43 -4.78 -5.00
C LYS A 355 -11.95 -4.61 -4.95
N ASP A 356 -12.42 -3.36 -5.06
CA ASP A 356 -13.84 -3.00 -4.96
C ASP A 356 -14.50 -2.88 -6.35
N ASP A 357 -13.71 -2.83 -7.43
CA ASP A 357 -14.22 -3.10 -8.78
C ASP A 357 -14.57 -4.59 -8.95
N SER A 358 -15.81 -4.86 -9.35
CA SER A 358 -16.30 -6.22 -9.56
C SER A 358 -15.53 -6.92 -10.68
N SER A 359 -15.30 -6.24 -11.82
CA SER A 359 -14.65 -6.86 -12.98
C SER A 359 -13.18 -7.20 -12.72
N ALA A 360 -12.42 -6.28 -12.12
CA ALA A 360 -11.03 -6.52 -11.75
C ALA A 360 -10.89 -7.65 -10.71
N MET A 361 -11.80 -7.70 -9.72
CA MET A 361 -11.80 -8.77 -8.72
C MET A 361 -12.20 -10.12 -9.31
N ASP A 362 -13.17 -10.15 -10.24
CA ASP A 362 -13.60 -11.37 -10.94
C ASP A 362 -12.49 -11.92 -11.85
N PHE A 363 -11.75 -11.02 -12.53
CA PHE A 363 -10.56 -11.37 -13.30
C PHE A 363 -9.49 -12.04 -12.43
N VAL A 364 -9.12 -11.40 -11.30
CA VAL A 364 -8.11 -11.97 -10.39
C VAL A 364 -8.57 -13.30 -9.79
N THR A 365 -9.85 -13.39 -9.41
CA THR A 365 -10.44 -14.61 -8.84
C THR A 365 -10.39 -15.77 -9.83
N SER A 366 -10.86 -15.56 -11.05
CA SER A 366 -10.89 -16.58 -12.09
C SER A 366 -9.49 -17.00 -12.54
N ALA A 367 -8.62 -16.04 -12.86
CA ALA A 367 -7.25 -16.32 -13.31
C ALA A 367 -6.42 -17.05 -12.24
N ALA A 368 -6.55 -16.65 -10.96
CA ALA A 368 -5.85 -17.30 -9.87
C ALA A 368 -6.33 -18.75 -9.66
N ASN A 369 -7.65 -19.00 -9.69
CA ASN A 369 -8.20 -20.34 -9.49
C ASN A 369 -7.87 -21.30 -10.63
N LEU A 370 -7.93 -20.82 -11.89
CA LEU A 370 -7.48 -21.62 -13.05
C LEU A 370 -6.02 -22.03 -12.90
N ARG A 371 -5.16 -21.10 -12.46
CA ARG A 371 -3.75 -21.41 -12.16
C ARG A 371 -3.60 -22.36 -10.98
N MET A 372 -4.37 -22.20 -9.89
CA MET A 372 -4.35 -23.15 -8.77
C MET A 372 -4.69 -24.57 -9.26
N HIS A 373 -5.72 -24.71 -10.08
CA HIS A 373 -6.14 -26.00 -10.62
C HIS A 373 -5.05 -26.66 -11.48
N ILE A 374 -4.40 -25.90 -12.39
CA ILE A 374 -3.28 -26.37 -13.22
C ILE A 374 -2.15 -26.97 -12.37
N PHE A 375 -1.83 -26.32 -11.25
CA PHE A 375 -0.78 -26.76 -10.32
C PHE A 375 -1.29 -27.72 -9.24
N SER A 376 -2.47 -28.33 -9.43
CA SER A 376 -3.07 -29.29 -8.49
C SER A 376 -3.27 -28.76 -7.06
N MET A 377 -3.58 -27.47 -6.92
CA MET A 377 -3.97 -26.83 -5.66
C MET A 377 -5.49 -26.73 -5.56
N ASN A 378 -6.00 -26.76 -4.32
CA ASN A 378 -7.41 -26.50 -4.07
C ASN A 378 -7.76 -25.04 -4.40
N MET A 379 -8.75 -24.86 -5.27
CA MET A 379 -9.31 -23.55 -5.61
C MET A 379 -9.91 -22.88 -4.37
N LYS A 380 -9.98 -21.56 -4.39
CA LYS A 380 -10.47 -20.73 -3.29
C LYS A 380 -11.68 -19.91 -3.71
N SER A 381 -12.50 -19.57 -2.72
CA SER A 381 -13.68 -18.75 -2.92
C SER A 381 -13.29 -17.33 -3.34
N ARG A 382 -14.22 -16.61 -3.98
CA ARG A 382 -14.03 -15.19 -4.32
C ARG A 382 -13.76 -14.36 -3.06
N PHE A 383 -14.44 -14.69 -1.96
CA PHE A 383 -14.26 -14.05 -0.67
C PHE A 383 -12.82 -14.18 -0.14
N ASP A 384 -12.26 -15.39 -0.15
CA ASP A 384 -10.89 -15.64 0.30
C ASP A 384 -9.86 -14.94 -0.59
N ILE A 385 -10.06 -15.01 -1.91
CA ILE A 385 -9.16 -14.36 -2.87
C ILE A 385 -9.21 -12.84 -2.74
N LYS A 386 -10.40 -12.24 -2.56
CA LYS A 386 -10.54 -10.80 -2.31
C LYS A 386 -9.80 -10.39 -1.04
N SER A 387 -9.87 -11.18 0.04
CA SER A 387 -9.13 -10.92 1.27
C SER A 387 -7.62 -10.92 1.07
N MET A 388 -7.08 -11.92 0.36
CA MET A 388 -5.64 -12.03 0.12
C MET A 388 -5.12 -11.02 -0.92
N ALA A 389 -5.83 -10.83 -2.03
CA ALA A 389 -5.43 -9.94 -3.12
C ALA A 389 -5.46 -8.47 -2.69
N GLY A 390 -6.47 -8.09 -1.88
CA GLY A 390 -6.66 -6.75 -1.36
C GLY A 390 -5.98 -6.48 -0.02
N ASN A 391 -5.24 -7.46 0.54
CA ASN A 391 -4.66 -7.39 1.89
C ASN A 391 -5.68 -6.88 2.94
N ILE A 392 -6.91 -7.41 2.90
CA ILE A 392 -8.02 -6.85 3.69
C ILE A 392 -7.78 -7.07 5.18
N ILE A 393 -7.62 -5.96 5.91
CA ILE A 393 -7.59 -5.95 7.37
C ILE A 393 -9.03 -5.87 7.87
N PRO A 394 -9.52 -6.83 8.68
CA PRO A 394 -10.84 -6.74 9.30
C PRO A 394 -10.96 -5.45 10.09
N ALA A 395 -12.09 -4.75 9.96
CA ALA A 395 -12.31 -3.48 10.65
C ALA A 395 -13.68 -3.46 11.31
N ILE A 396 -13.71 -3.01 12.57
CA ILE A 396 -14.90 -3.05 13.43
C ILE A 396 -15.15 -1.63 13.95
N ALA A 397 -16.42 -1.18 13.89
CA ALA A 397 -16.81 0.16 14.31
C ALA A 397 -16.42 0.46 15.76
N THR A 398 -16.60 -0.50 16.67
CA THR A 398 -16.29 -0.34 18.10
C THR A 398 -14.81 -0.12 18.37
N THR A 399 -13.92 -0.88 17.71
CA THR A 399 -12.47 -0.69 17.80
C THR A 399 -12.06 0.70 17.33
N ASN A 400 -12.59 1.16 16.19
CA ASN A 400 -12.33 2.51 15.68
C ASN A 400 -12.84 3.60 16.62
N ALA A 401 -14.01 3.40 17.24
CA ALA A 401 -14.55 4.35 18.23
C ALA A 401 -13.66 4.45 19.49
N ILE A 402 -13.17 3.32 20.00
CA ILE A 402 -12.26 3.30 21.16
C ILE A 402 -10.96 4.05 20.82
N ILE A 403 -10.34 3.72 19.69
CA ILE A 403 -9.09 4.38 19.26
C ILE A 403 -9.29 5.87 19.02
N ALA A 404 -10.36 6.28 18.33
CA ALA A 404 -10.66 7.70 18.13
C ALA A 404 -10.84 8.47 19.45
N GLY A 405 -11.49 7.87 20.45
CA GLY A 405 -11.59 8.46 21.78
C GLY A 405 -10.23 8.62 22.47
N LEU A 406 -9.34 7.64 22.34
CA LEU A 406 -7.99 7.70 22.88
C LEU A 406 -7.13 8.79 22.21
N ILE A 407 -7.23 8.97 20.89
CA ILE A 407 -6.51 10.03 20.16
C ILE A 407 -6.86 11.41 20.75
N VAL A 408 -8.15 11.69 20.98
CA VAL A 408 -8.58 12.96 21.58
C VAL A 408 -8.04 13.14 22.99
N LEU A 409 -8.08 12.08 23.80
CA LEU A 409 -7.57 12.14 25.17
C LEU A 409 -6.07 12.46 25.20
N GLU A 410 -5.28 11.89 24.29
CA GLU A 410 -3.87 12.25 24.13
C GLU A 410 -3.70 13.68 23.59
N GLY A 411 -4.52 14.09 22.62
CA GLY A 411 -4.52 15.47 22.09
C GLY A 411 -4.77 16.52 23.16
N LEU A 412 -5.73 16.31 24.06
CA LEU A 412 -6.00 17.21 25.18
C LEU A 412 -4.80 17.36 26.13
N LYS A 413 -4.01 16.31 26.33
CA LYS A 413 -2.77 16.38 27.13
C LYS A 413 -1.73 17.24 26.42
N ILE A 414 -1.54 17.04 25.11
CA ILE A 414 -0.61 17.83 24.30
C ILE A 414 -1.00 19.31 24.33
N LEU A 415 -2.27 19.64 24.09
CA LEU A 415 -2.80 21.01 24.10
C LEU A 415 -2.73 21.66 25.50
N SER A 416 -2.71 20.86 26.56
CA SER A 416 -2.51 21.33 27.93
C SER A 416 -1.03 21.49 28.32
N GLY A 417 -0.10 21.27 27.40
CA GLY A 417 1.35 21.31 27.66
C GLY A 417 1.86 20.14 28.52
N LYS A 418 1.13 19.02 28.57
CA LYS A 418 1.40 17.86 29.42
C LYS A 418 1.86 16.64 28.60
N ILE A 419 2.82 16.84 27.71
CA ILE A 419 3.33 15.78 26.82
C ILE A 419 3.96 14.63 27.62
N GLU A 420 4.53 14.91 28.79
CA GLU A 420 5.08 13.92 29.72
C GLU A 420 4.04 12.93 30.28
N GLN A 421 2.76 13.28 30.19
CA GLN A 421 1.63 12.41 30.58
C GLN A 421 1.08 11.60 29.41
N CYS A 422 1.58 11.84 28.20
CA CYS A 422 1.19 11.07 27.04
C CYS A 422 1.77 9.65 27.09
N ARG A 423 1.04 8.70 26.52
CA ARG A 423 1.39 7.27 26.56
C ARG A 423 1.12 6.62 25.22
N ALA A 424 1.89 5.59 24.89
CA ALA A 424 1.52 4.65 23.84
C ALA A 424 0.47 3.69 24.43
N ILE A 425 -0.76 3.70 23.90
CA ILE A 425 -1.87 2.91 24.44
C ILE A 425 -2.21 1.80 23.46
N PHE A 426 -2.18 0.55 23.93
CA PHE A 426 -2.55 -0.62 23.15
C PHE A 426 -3.91 -1.16 23.60
N LEU A 427 -4.79 -1.43 22.64
CA LEU A 427 -6.06 -2.14 22.83
C LEU A 427 -5.86 -3.62 22.50
N ASN A 428 -6.05 -4.47 23.49
CA ASN A 428 -6.02 -5.91 23.32
C ASN A 428 -7.41 -6.50 23.13
N LYS A 429 -7.49 -7.70 22.52
CA LYS A 429 -8.74 -8.47 22.42
C LYS A 429 -9.20 -9.02 23.77
N GLN A 430 -8.24 -9.40 24.63
CA GLN A 430 -8.49 -9.93 25.96
C GLN A 430 -7.60 -9.20 26.98
N PRO A 431 -8.01 -9.13 28.26
CA PRO A 431 -7.16 -8.58 29.30
C PRO A 431 -5.84 -9.35 29.39
N ASN A 432 -4.74 -8.62 29.55
CA ASN A 432 -3.44 -9.23 29.80
C ASN A 432 -3.38 -9.87 31.22
N PRO A 433 -2.29 -10.56 31.61
CA PRO A 433 -2.17 -11.15 32.96
C PRO A 433 -2.35 -10.16 34.12
N LYS A 434 -2.16 -8.86 33.87
CA LYS A 434 -2.40 -7.77 34.82
C LYS A 434 -3.84 -7.21 34.76
N LYS A 435 -4.77 -7.94 34.12
CA LYS A 435 -6.18 -7.58 33.94
C LYS A 435 -6.42 -6.26 33.19
N LYS A 436 -5.46 -5.82 32.37
CA LYS A 436 -5.60 -4.60 31.56
C LYS A 436 -5.98 -4.94 30.13
N LEU A 437 -7.12 -4.40 29.67
CA LEU A 437 -7.55 -4.45 28.28
C LEU A 437 -6.89 -3.34 27.45
N LEU A 438 -6.91 -2.12 27.99
CA LEU A 438 -6.13 -0.98 27.51
C LEU A 438 -4.81 -0.93 28.27
N VAL A 439 -3.70 -1.05 27.56
CA VAL A 439 -2.36 -1.14 28.12
C VAL A 439 -1.58 0.14 27.76
N PRO A 440 -1.49 1.12 28.69
CA PRO A 440 -0.64 2.28 28.50
C PRO A 440 0.83 1.91 28.77
N CYS A 441 1.70 2.33 27.87
CA CYS A 441 3.15 2.22 27.91
C CYS A 441 3.77 3.62 27.88
N ALA A 442 4.96 3.78 28.47
CA ALA A 442 5.73 5.01 28.32
C ALA A 442 6.06 5.23 26.83
N LEU A 443 6.24 6.50 26.45
CA LEU A 443 6.72 6.83 25.10
C LEU A 443 8.23 6.62 25.08
N ASP A 444 8.71 5.91 24.06
CA ASP A 444 10.14 5.66 23.86
C ASP A 444 10.83 6.91 23.31
N PRO A 445 12.10 7.16 23.68
CA PRO A 445 12.88 8.28 23.16
C PRO A 445 13.28 8.08 21.69
N PRO A 446 13.75 9.13 20.98
CA PRO A 446 14.26 9.00 19.62
C PRO A 446 15.36 7.94 19.50
N ASN A 447 15.24 7.04 18.53
CA ASN A 447 16.28 6.05 18.23
C ASN A 447 17.48 6.74 17.55
N PRO A 448 18.70 6.72 18.14
CA PRO A 448 19.88 7.35 17.55
C PRO A 448 20.27 6.79 16.17
N ASN A 449 19.87 5.55 15.89
CA ASN A 449 20.13 4.86 14.61
C ASN A 449 18.98 5.00 13.61
N CYS A 450 17.97 5.81 13.90
CA CYS A 450 16.88 6.03 12.96
C CYS A 450 17.41 6.77 11.72
N TYR A 451 17.14 6.22 10.53
CA TYR A 451 17.51 6.87 9.27
C TYR A 451 16.61 8.08 8.92
N VAL A 452 15.71 8.52 9.81
CA VAL A 452 14.80 9.64 9.55
C VAL A 452 14.98 10.77 10.56
N CYS A 453 14.73 10.50 11.85
CA CYS A 453 14.73 11.56 12.87
C CYS A 453 16.07 11.78 13.58
N ALA A 454 17.11 11.02 13.22
CA ALA A 454 18.46 11.28 13.72
C ALA A 454 19.01 12.59 13.14
N SER A 455 20.01 13.18 13.80
CA SER A 455 20.59 14.47 13.36
C SER A 455 21.34 14.39 12.03
N LYS A 456 21.92 13.22 11.71
CA LYS A 456 22.60 12.93 10.45
C LYS A 456 22.21 11.52 10.01
N PRO A 457 21.05 11.34 9.37
CA PRO A 457 20.60 10.03 8.95
C PRO A 457 21.49 9.49 7.83
N GLU A 458 21.97 8.26 8.02
CA GLU A 458 22.87 7.60 7.09
C GLU A 458 22.50 6.12 6.96
N VAL A 459 22.51 5.61 5.73
CA VAL A 459 22.21 4.21 5.41
C VAL A 459 23.30 3.62 4.51
N THR A 460 23.35 2.30 4.45
CA THR A 460 24.23 1.57 3.52
C THR A 460 23.39 0.64 2.65
N VAL A 461 23.47 0.80 1.34
CA VAL A 461 22.74 -0.01 0.37
C VAL A 461 23.71 -0.91 -0.38
N LYS A 462 23.43 -2.22 -0.36
CA LYS A 462 24.21 -3.23 -1.09
C LYS A 462 23.58 -3.46 -2.46
N LEU A 463 24.32 -3.17 -3.53
CA LEU A 463 23.81 -3.30 -4.89
C LEU A 463 24.92 -3.57 -5.92
N ASN A 464 24.54 -3.97 -7.13
CA ASN A 464 25.47 -4.12 -8.25
C ASN A 464 25.41 -2.88 -9.15
N VAL A 465 26.43 -2.03 -9.06
CA VAL A 465 26.51 -0.75 -9.78
C VAL A 465 26.55 -0.89 -11.31
N HIS A 466 26.90 -2.07 -11.83
CA HIS A 466 26.91 -2.36 -13.27
C HIS A 466 25.55 -2.84 -13.79
N LYS A 467 24.65 -3.28 -12.90
CA LYS A 467 23.30 -3.74 -13.28
C LYS A 467 22.23 -2.71 -13.00
N VAL A 468 22.29 -2.06 -11.84
CA VAL A 468 21.31 -1.08 -11.39
C VAL A 468 21.40 0.18 -12.25
N THR A 469 20.25 0.64 -12.75
CA THR A 469 20.10 1.90 -13.49
C THR A 469 19.74 3.05 -12.56
N VAL A 470 19.86 4.29 -13.06
CA VAL A 470 19.39 5.48 -12.34
C VAL A 470 17.88 5.40 -12.06
N LEU A 471 17.07 4.93 -13.01
CA LEU A 471 15.62 4.74 -12.80
C LEU A 471 15.32 3.75 -11.67
N THR A 472 16.07 2.64 -11.59
CA THR A 472 15.92 1.66 -10.51
C THR A 472 16.30 2.27 -9.16
N LEU A 473 17.33 3.12 -9.12
CA LEU A 473 17.71 3.86 -7.92
C LEU A 473 16.61 4.84 -7.50
N GLN A 474 16.07 5.61 -8.45
CA GLN A 474 15.00 6.58 -8.19
C GLN A 474 13.73 5.91 -7.66
N ASP A 475 13.15 4.99 -8.44
CA ASP A 475 11.80 4.48 -8.14
C ASP A 475 11.83 3.42 -7.04
N LYS A 476 12.69 2.40 -7.14
CA LYS A 476 12.66 1.25 -6.22
C LYS A 476 13.42 1.48 -4.92
N ILE A 477 14.47 2.29 -4.95
CA ILE A 477 15.31 2.52 -3.76
C ILE A 477 14.91 3.82 -3.07
N VAL A 478 14.92 4.95 -3.77
CA VAL A 478 14.73 6.26 -3.13
C VAL A 478 13.25 6.53 -2.87
N LYS A 479 12.37 6.36 -3.87
CA LYS A 479 10.93 6.60 -3.73
C LYS A 479 10.23 5.45 -3.00
N GLU A 480 10.36 4.20 -3.45
CA GLU A 480 9.64 3.07 -2.84
C GLU A 480 10.23 2.67 -1.48
N LYS A 481 11.54 2.40 -1.41
CA LYS A 481 12.15 1.88 -0.18
C LYS A 481 12.38 2.96 0.89
N PHE A 482 12.82 4.15 0.48
CA PHE A 482 13.06 5.27 1.40
C PHE A 482 11.93 6.31 1.43
N ASN A 483 10.83 6.09 0.71
CA ASN A 483 9.59 6.88 0.81
C ASN A 483 9.77 8.39 0.61
N MET A 484 10.71 8.78 -0.25
CA MET A 484 10.78 10.15 -0.77
C MET A 484 9.70 10.35 -1.83
N VAL A 485 9.10 11.53 -1.87
CA VAL A 485 8.06 11.91 -2.84
C VAL A 485 8.72 12.50 -4.08
N ALA A 486 9.57 13.50 -3.90
CA ALA A 486 10.23 14.24 -4.97
C ALA A 486 11.74 14.32 -4.66
N PRO A 487 12.50 13.26 -4.94
CA PRO A 487 13.91 13.19 -4.58
C PRO A 487 14.83 13.87 -5.59
N ASP A 488 15.80 14.61 -5.07
CA ASP A 488 16.99 15.07 -5.77
C ASP A 488 18.19 14.26 -5.27
N VAL A 489 18.96 13.65 -6.16
CA VAL A 489 20.09 12.79 -5.78
C VAL A 489 21.36 13.23 -6.45
N GLN A 490 22.38 13.50 -5.64
CA GLN A 490 23.71 13.92 -6.08
C GLN A 490 24.82 13.04 -5.49
N ILE A 491 25.97 13.02 -6.16
CA ILE A 491 27.18 12.33 -5.68
C ILE A 491 27.97 13.28 -4.76
N GLU A 492 28.38 12.80 -3.58
CA GLU A 492 29.33 13.52 -2.71
C GLU A 492 30.77 13.37 -3.23
N ASP A 493 31.09 14.03 -4.34
CA ASP A 493 32.42 14.06 -4.97
C ASP A 493 33.09 15.45 -4.93
N GLY A 494 32.43 16.42 -4.29
CA GLY A 494 32.84 17.83 -4.25
C GLY A 494 32.50 18.63 -5.51
N LYS A 495 32.02 17.97 -6.59
CA LYS A 495 31.48 18.61 -7.79
C LYS A 495 29.96 18.72 -7.76
N GLY A 496 29.29 17.84 -6.99
CA GLY A 496 27.83 17.81 -6.89
C GLY A 496 27.19 17.26 -8.15
N THR A 497 27.73 16.15 -8.69
CA THR A 497 27.18 15.52 -9.90
C THR A 497 25.73 15.08 -9.66
N ILE A 498 24.78 15.69 -10.36
CA ILE A 498 23.33 15.39 -10.24
C ILE A 498 23.02 14.11 -11.01
N LEU A 499 22.38 13.15 -10.33
CA LEU A 499 21.90 11.90 -10.90
C LEU A 499 20.41 11.95 -11.21
N ILE A 500 19.63 12.44 -10.25
CA ILE A 500 18.17 12.51 -10.27
C ILE A 500 17.80 13.93 -9.86
N SER A 501 16.90 14.54 -10.62
CA SER A 501 16.27 15.84 -10.31
C SER A 501 14.78 15.61 -10.08
N SER A 502 14.20 16.37 -9.15
CA SER A 502 12.76 16.40 -8.93
C SER A 502 12.02 17.25 -9.99
N GLU A 503 12.74 18.07 -10.75
CA GLU A 503 12.18 18.85 -11.87
C GLU A 503 12.05 17.99 -13.14
N GLU A 504 10.84 17.96 -13.69
CA GLU A 504 10.56 17.25 -14.95
C GLU A 504 11.35 17.87 -16.12
N GLY A 505 12.09 17.05 -16.85
CA GLY A 505 12.83 17.41 -18.06
C GLY A 505 14.36 17.50 -17.89
N GLU A 506 14.89 17.42 -16.67
CA GLU A 506 16.33 17.61 -16.43
C GLU A 506 17.17 16.31 -16.50
N THR A 507 16.65 15.20 -15.99
CA THR A 507 17.44 13.98 -15.73
C THR A 507 16.93 12.72 -16.41
N GLU A 508 15.89 12.81 -17.25
CA GLU A 508 15.30 11.66 -17.97
C GLU A 508 16.31 10.95 -18.86
N ALA A 509 17.26 11.69 -19.42
CA ALA A 509 18.35 11.15 -20.23
C ALA A 509 19.27 10.19 -19.43
N ASN A 510 19.24 10.25 -18.09
CA ASN A 510 20.03 9.40 -17.22
C ASN A 510 19.32 8.10 -16.83
N ASN A 511 17.99 8.02 -16.98
CA ASN A 511 17.16 6.93 -16.44
C ASN A 511 17.65 5.51 -16.83
N HIS A 512 18.07 5.33 -18.08
CA HIS A 512 18.51 4.04 -18.61
C HIS A 512 19.99 3.71 -18.32
N LYS A 513 20.80 4.72 -17.96
CA LYS A 513 22.24 4.57 -17.73
C LYS A 513 22.51 3.81 -16.43
N LYS A 514 23.60 3.05 -16.41
CA LYS A 514 24.06 2.31 -15.22
C LYS A 514 24.75 3.24 -14.24
N LEU A 515 24.63 2.93 -12.95
CA LEU A 515 25.28 3.73 -11.89
C LEU A 515 26.80 3.82 -12.09
N SER A 516 27.43 2.76 -12.60
CA SER A 516 28.87 2.77 -12.90
C SER A 516 29.30 3.80 -13.96
N GLU A 517 28.40 4.21 -14.86
CA GLU A 517 28.71 5.22 -15.89
C GLU A 517 28.95 6.61 -15.29
N PHE A 518 28.42 6.87 -14.09
CA PHE A 518 28.63 8.11 -13.33
C PHE A 518 29.80 8.00 -12.35
N GLY A 519 30.64 6.97 -12.47
CA GLY A 519 31.79 6.75 -11.58
C GLY A 519 31.43 6.23 -10.19
N ILE A 520 30.17 5.82 -9.98
CA ILE A 520 29.69 5.24 -8.72
C ILE A 520 30.31 3.85 -8.53
N ARG A 521 30.97 3.65 -7.39
CA ARG A 521 31.70 2.43 -7.04
C ARG A 521 31.49 2.07 -5.57
N ASN A 522 32.16 1.02 -5.12
CA ASN A 522 32.16 0.67 -3.70
C ASN A 522 32.67 1.84 -2.84
N GLY A 523 31.90 2.20 -1.81
CA GLY A 523 32.21 3.32 -0.91
C GLY A 523 31.79 4.69 -1.43
N THR A 524 31.20 4.80 -2.63
CA THR A 524 30.61 6.07 -3.09
C THR A 524 29.46 6.47 -2.16
N ARG A 525 29.40 7.75 -1.82
CA ARG A 525 28.33 8.36 -1.03
C ARG A 525 27.42 9.15 -1.96
N LEU A 526 26.12 8.92 -1.82
CA LEU A 526 25.08 9.67 -2.50
C LEU A 526 24.32 10.47 -1.44
N GLN A 527 24.06 11.74 -1.73
CA GLN A 527 23.15 12.56 -0.95
C GLN A 527 21.82 12.58 -1.68
N ALA A 528 20.77 12.08 -1.02
CA ALA A 528 19.40 12.16 -1.51
C ALA A 528 18.65 13.19 -0.66
N ASP A 529 18.13 14.23 -1.29
CA ASP A 529 17.36 15.30 -0.67
C ASP A 529 15.91 15.21 -1.15
N ASP A 530 14.97 15.37 -0.24
CA ASP A 530 13.56 15.58 -0.57
C ASP A 530 13.15 16.91 0.08
N PHE A 531 13.14 17.97 -0.73
CA PHE A 531 12.87 19.33 -0.27
C PHE A 531 11.42 19.52 0.18
N LEU A 532 10.48 18.72 -0.35
CA LEU A 532 9.10 18.75 0.11
C LEU A 532 9.01 18.23 1.55
N GLN A 533 9.75 17.17 1.87
CA GLN A 533 9.81 16.56 3.19
C GLN A 533 10.78 17.25 4.17
N ASP A 534 11.59 18.21 3.71
CA ASP A 534 12.72 18.79 4.45
C ASP A 534 13.63 17.68 5.04
N TYR A 535 14.00 16.73 4.18
CA TYR A 535 14.68 15.51 4.58
C TYR A 535 15.86 15.18 3.67
N THR A 536 17.04 15.09 4.27
CA THR A 536 18.28 14.67 3.61
C THR A 536 18.68 13.29 4.12
N LEU A 537 19.06 12.37 3.22
CA LEU A 537 19.56 11.04 3.53
C LEU A 537 20.91 10.78 2.85
N LEU A 538 21.90 10.37 3.63
CA LEU A 538 23.19 9.93 3.10
C LEU A 538 23.16 8.42 2.83
N ILE A 539 23.43 8.03 1.58
CA ILE A 539 23.39 6.65 1.11
C ILE A 539 24.80 6.21 0.75
N ASN A 540 25.36 5.29 1.55
CA ASN A 540 26.62 4.64 1.21
C ASN A 540 26.37 3.46 0.26
N VAL A 541 27.05 3.45 -0.87
CA VAL A 541 26.96 2.36 -1.86
C VAL A 541 28.00 1.29 -1.53
N LEU A 542 27.53 0.08 -1.25
CA LEU A 542 28.39 -1.10 -1.12
C LEU A 542 28.22 -1.97 -2.36
N HIS A 543 29.23 -1.97 -3.22
CA HIS A 543 29.22 -2.76 -4.43
C HIS A 543 29.38 -4.25 -4.10
N ARG A 544 28.41 -5.06 -4.54
CA ARG A 544 28.61 -6.51 -4.65
C ARG A 544 28.43 -6.93 -6.10
N PRO A 545 29.49 -7.44 -6.76
CA PRO A 545 29.29 -8.24 -7.95
C PRO A 545 28.52 -9.51 -7.53
N CYS A 546 27.65 -10.02 -8.40
CA CYS A 546 27.01 -11.32 -8.19
C CYS A 546 28.14 -12.34 -7.99
N LYS A 547 28.43 -12.75 -6.75
CA LYS A 547 29.43 -13.79 -6.52
C LYS A 547 28.85 -15.07 -7.13
N ARG A 548 29.63 -15.67 -8.03
CA ARG A 548 29.64 -17.12 -8.23
C ARG A 548 29.49 -17.76 -6.85
N PHE A 549 28.47 -18.60 -6.68
CA PHE A 549 28.33 -19.43 -5.49
C PHE A 549 29.58 -20.30 -5.39
N GLY A 550 30.50 -19.93 -4.50
CA GLY A 550 31.59 -20.77 -4.07
C GLY A 550 31.08 -21.64 -2.93
N VAL A 551 31.30 -22.94 -3.09
CA VAL A 551 30.96 -24.10 -2.25
C VAL A 551 30.94 -23.81 -0.75
#